data_AF-A0A533V894-F1
#
_entry.id   AF-A0A533V894-F1
#
_cell.length_a   1.000
_cell.length_b   1.000
_cell.length_c   1.000
_cell.angle_alpha   90.00
_cell.angle_beta   90.00
_cell.angle_gamma   90.00
#
_symmetry.space_group_name_H-M   'P 1'
#
loop_
_entity.id
_entity.type
_entity.pdbx_description
1 polymer ?
#
loop_
_entity_poly.entity_id
_entity_poly.type
_entity_poly.pdbx_seq_one_letter_code
_entity_poly.pdbx_strand_id
1 'polypeptide(L)'
;MTNKKVNTSEGNRKIMSEIKNPKINERIFLLCDQCFWTVTCLDKGYLDKTLAKNNRCPRCNQDQMSSFPVMPNDAFTYSYSKKRGIELTFGIRKIKSQ
;
A
#
# COMPACT_ATOMS: atom_id res chain seq x y z
N MET A 1 -28.17 13.84 -48.42
CA MET A 1 -28.10 12.44 -48.87
C MET A 1 -26.89 12.28 -49.79
N THR A 2 -25.81 11.70 -49.30
CA THR A 2 -24.73 11.12 -50.12
C THR A 2 -24.02 10.09 -49.26
N ASN A 3 -24.29 8.82 -49.55
CA ASN A 3 -23.66 7.65 -48.94
C ASN A 3 -22.22 7.48 -49.46
N LYS A 4 -21.31 6.98 -48.61
CA LYS A 4 -20.21 6.11 -49.08
C LYS A 4 -19.61 5.24 -47.96
N LYS A 5 -19.91 3.94 -48.07
CA LYS A 5 -19.09 2.73 -47.84
C LYS A 5 -18.42 2.47 -46.46
N VAL A 6 -19.08 1.69 -45.62
CA VAL A 6 -18.88 0.22 -45.41
C VAL A 6 -17.44 -0.36 -45.58
N ASN A 7 -16.84 -0.83 -44.49
CA ASN A 7 -16.35 -2.23 -44.20
C ASN A 7 -15.07 -2.33 -43.35
N THR A 8 -15.24 -2.98 -42.20
CA THR A 8 -14.44 -3.97 -41.47
C THR A 8 -13.03 -4.34 -41.97
N SER A 9 -12.05 -4.37 -41.05
CA SER A 9 -11.07 -5.46 -40.98
C SER A 9 -10.51 -5.63 -39.56
N GLU A 10 -10.49 -6.90 -39.15
CA GLU A 10 -9.99 -7.42 -37.88
C GLU A 10 -8.47 -7.28 -37.77
N GLY A 11 -8.00 -7.32 -36.52
CA GLY A 11 -6.70 -7.87 -36.19
C GLY A 11 -5.58 -6.85 -36.01
N ASN A 12 -5.30 -6.51 -34.75
CA ASN A 12 -3.93 -6.48 -34.24
C ASN A 12 -3.95 -6.54 -32.71
N ARG A 13 -4.08 -7.76 -32.18
CA ARG A 13 -3.70 -8.10 -30.80
C ARG A 13 -2.18 -8.19 -30.75
N LYS A 14 -1.52 -7.19 -30.16
CA LYS A 14 -0.11 -7.13 -29.68
C LYS A 14 0.15 -5.64 -29.39
N ILE A 15 0.62 -5.13 -28.24
CA ILE A 15 1.52 -5.61 -27.20
C ILE A 15 1.31 -4.72 -25.97
N MET A 16 1.17 -5.36 -24.81
CA MET A 16 1.82 -5.02 -23.53
C MET A 16 2.35 -3.58 -23.36
N SER A 17 1.64 -2.79 -22.58
CA SER A 17 2.28 -2.15 -21.44
C SER A 17 1.27 -2.11 -20.32
N GLU A 18 1.42 -3.05 -19.38
CA GLU A 18 0.92 -2.85 -18.04
C GLU A 18 1.54 -1.54 -17.56
N ILE A 19 0.83 -0.43 -17.75
CA ILE A 19 1.03 0.76 -16.94
C ILE A 19 0.50 0.33 -15.57
N LYS A 20 1.30 -0.47 -14.83
CA LYS A 20 1.08 -0.68 -13.41
C LYS A 20 1.17 0.71 -12.83
N ASN A 21 0.01 1.30 -12.55
CA ASN A 21 -0.07 2.56 -11.85
C ASN A 21 0.81 2.38 -10.60
N PRO A 22 1.94 3.09 -10.45
CA PRO A 22 2.90 2.83 -9.38
C PRO A 22 2.27 2.96 -7.98
N LYS A 23 1.10 3.60 -7.91
CA LYS A 23 0.23 3.71 -6.73
C LYS A 23 -0.39 2.39 -6.24
N ILE A 24 -0.41 1.32 -7.04
CA ILE A 24 -1.03 0.03 -6.65
C ILE A 24 -0.18 -0.73 -5.62
N ASN A 25 1.12 -0.46 -5.56
CA ASN A 25 2.06 -1.15 -4.66
C ASN A 25 2.54 -0.25 -3.51
N GLU A 26 1.85 0.86 -3.25
CA GLU A 26 2.21 1.76 -2.15
C GLU A 26 1.89 1.06 -0.83
N ARG A 27 2.93 0.77 -0.05
CA ARG A 27 2.81 0.17 1.28
C ARG A 27 2.88 1.27 2.31
N ILE A 28 1.94 1.25 3.26
CA ILE A 28 1.84 2.26 4.30
C ILE A 28 1.93 1.56 5.64
N PHE A 29 2.85 2.01 6.49
CA PHE A 29 2.88 1.66 7.89
C PHE A 29 1.99 2.62 8.67
N LEU A 30 1.12 2.08 9.50
CA LEU A 30 0.25 2.84 10.39
C LEU A 30 0.62 2.60 11.84
N LEU A 31 0.54 3.66 12.63
CA LEU A 31 0.77 3.67 14.06
C LEU A 31 -0.33 4.48 14.76
N CYS A 32 -0.95 3.91 15.78
CA CYS A 32 -1.76 4.68 16.71
C CYS A 32 -0.87 5.32 17.79
N ASP A 33 -0.93 6.65 17.89
CA ASP A 33 -0.09 7.40 18.84
C ASP A 33 -0.55 7.22 20.30
N GLN A 34 -1.78 6.71 20.50
CA GLN A 34 -2.39 6.53 21.81
C GLN A 34 -2.15 5.15 22.42
N CYS A 35 -2.34 4.09 21.63
CA CYS A 35 -2.24 2.71 22.12
C CYS A 35 -1.14 1.89 21.47
N PHE A 36 -0.34 2.51 20.60
CA PHE A 36 0.80 1.87 19.91
C PHE A 36 0.43 0.66 19.05
N TRP A 37 -0.84 0.52 18.70
CA TRP A 37 -1.28 -0.45 17.70
C TRP A 37 -0.70 -0.08 16.34
N THR A 38 -0.16 -1.07 15.63
CA THR A 38 0.49 -0.88 14.34
C THR A 38 0.00 -1.89 13.31
N VAL A 39 0.04 -1.50 12.04
CA VAL A 39 -0.23 -2.39 10.91
C VAL A 39 0.54 -1.92 9.68
N THR A 40 0.96 -2.84 8.81
CA THR A 40 1.46 -2.52 7.48
C THR A 40 0.37 -2.84 6.45
N CYS A 41 -0.16 -1.81 5.81
CA CYS A 41 -1.11 -1.95 4.72
C CYS A 41 -0.34 -2.20 3.42
N LEU A 42 -0.61 -3.34 2.79
CA LEU A 42 0.03 -3.73 1.52
C LEU A 42 -0.69 -3.17 0.29
N ASP A 43 -1.93 -2.73 0.47
CA ASP A 43 -2.80 -2.18 -0.57
C ASP A 43 -3.68 -1.07 0.03
N LYS A 44 -3.94 -0.03 -0.76
CA LYS A 44 -4.86 1.06 -0.44
C LYS A 44 -6.28 0.56 -0.17
N GLY A 45 -6.73 -0.49 -0.86
CA GLY A 45 -8.03 -1.10 -0.60
C GLY A 45 -8.17 -1.65 0.82
N TYR A 46 -7.07 -2.14 1.42
CA TYR A 46 -7.07 -2.59 2.81
C TYR A 46 -7.11 -1.41 3.79
N LEU A 47 -6.42 -0.32 3.47
CA LEU A 47 -6.47 0.92 4.24
C LEU A 47 -7.90 1.44 4.33
N ASP A 48 -8.58 1.54 3.18
CA ASP A 48 -9.96 1.99 3.13
C ASP A 48 -10.86 1.03 3.90
N LYS A 49 -10.75 -0.29 3.75
CA LYS A 49 -11.61 -1.21 4.55
C LYS A 49 -11.36 -1.14 6.06
N THR A 50 -10.10 -0.96 6.47
CA THR A 50 -9.70 -1.02 7.88
C THR A 50 -9.92 0.32 8.59
N LEU A 51 -9.76 1.44 7.88
CA LEU A 51 -9.86 2.79 8.43
C LEU A 51 -11.06 3.60 7.91
N ALA A 52 -11.66 3.30 6.75
CA ALA A 52 -12.62 4.21 6.09
C ALA A 52 -13.89 4.48 6.88
N LYS A 53 -14.17 3.74 7.96
CA LYS A 53 -15.32 4.11 8.78
C LYS A 53 -15.12 5.40 9.56
N ASN A 54 -13.90 5.80 9.95
CA ASN A 54 -13.64 7.05 10.70
C ASN A 54 -12.14 7.44 10.86
N ASN A 55 -11.19 6.81 10.16
CA ASN A 55 -9.74 6.94 10.41
C ASN A 55 -9.34 6.72 11.88
N ARG A 56 -10.08 5.86 12.58
CA ARG A 56 -9.85 5.55 14.00
C ARG A 56 -9.05 4.28 14.15
N CYS A 57 -8.25 4.25 15.20
CA CYS A 57 -7.56 3.06 15.64
C CYS A 57 -8.59 1.96 15.95
N PRO A 58 -8.50 0.77 15.32
CA PRO A 58 -9.43 -0.33 15.59
C PRO A 58 -9.27 -0.92 17.00
N ARG A 59 -8.22 -0.56 17.73
CA ARG A 59 -7.93 -1.05 19.09
C ARG A 59 -8.45 -0.15 20.19
N CYS A 60 -8.19 1.16 20.12
CA CYS A 60 -8.59 2.12 21.16
C CYS A 60 -9.63 3.15 20.71
N ASN A 61 -10.07 3.09 19.44
CA ASN A 61 -11.06 3.99 18.85
C ASN A 61 -10.68 5.49 18.87
N GLN A 62 -9.41 5.80 19.10
CA GLN A 62 -8.85 7.16 18.97
C GLN A 62 -8.54 7.47 17.51
N ASP A 63 -8.59 8.74 17.13
CA ASP A 63 -8.38 9.23 15.76
C ASP A 63 -6.94 9.65 15.46
N GLN A 64 -6.04 9.49 16.44
CA GLN A 64 -4.62 9.83 16.30
C GLN A 64 -3.84 8.66 15.70
N MET A 65 -3.68 8.73 14.38
CA MET A 65 -2.98 7.75 13.57
C MET A 65 -1.86 8.45 12.78
N SER A 66 -0.63 8.00 12.99
CA SER A 66 0.53 8.36 12.18
C SER A 66 0.72 7.36 11.04
N SER A 67 1.07 7.85 9.84
CA SER A 67 1.30 7.03 8.65
C SER A 67 2.66 7.31 8.03
N PHE A 68 3.37 6.25 7.64
CA PHE A 68 4.70 6.34 7.03
C PHE A 68 4.75 5.47 5.76
N PRO A 69 5.22 6.00 4.62
CA PRO A 69 5.43 5.18 3.43
C PRO A 69 6.56 4.16 3.68
N VAL A 70 6.39 2.94 3.17
CA VAL A 70 7.41 1.87 3.27
C VAL A 70 7.72 1.37 1.86
N MET A 71 8.99 1.14 1.53
CA MET A 71 9.31 0.60 0.21
C MET A 71 8.90 -0.88 0.12
N PRO A 72 8.43 -1.34 -1.06
CA PRO A 72 8.06 -2.74 -1.27
C PRO A 72 9.19 -3.74 -0.98
N ASN A 73 10.44 -3.29 -1.08
CA ASN A 73 11.63 -4.12 -0.88
C ASN A 73 12.28 -3.95 0.50
N ASP A 74 11.70 -3.11 1.36
CA ASP A 74 12.21 -2.94 2.71
C ASP A 74 11.83 -4.16 3.56
N ALA A 75 12.82 -4.66 4.29
CA ALA A 75 12.57 -5.37 5.53
C ALA A 75 12.44 -4.30 6.61
N PHE A 76 11.56 -4.55 7.57
CA PHE A 76 11.57 -3.78 8.79
C PHE A 76 11.52 -4.72 9.99
N THR A 77 12.20 -4.34 11.05
CA THR A 77 12.03 -4.95 12.37
C THR A 77 11.22 -4.01 13.24
N TYR A 78 10.31 -4.59 14.01
CA TYR A 78 9.48 -3.89 14.99
C TYR A 78 9.83 -4.40 16.39
N SER A 79 10.14 -3.49 17.29
CA SER A 79 10.28 -3.79 18.73
C SER A 79 9.50 -2.76 19.54
N TYR A 80 8.94 -3.22 20.67
CA TYR A 80 8.28 -2.36 21.64
C TYR A 80 8.87 -2.60 23.02
N SER A 81 9.20 -1.51 23.73
CA SER A 81 9.55 -1.56 25.15
C SER A 81 8.96 -0.37 25.90
N LYS A 82 8.61 -0.57 27.18
CA LYS A 82 8.09 0.54 28.02
C LYS A 82 9.08 1.70 28.16
N LYS A 83 10.39 1.44 28.10
CA LYS A 83 11.44 2.46 28.28
C LYS A 83 11.75 3.23 26.99
N ARG A 84 11.68 2.58 25.83
CA ARG A 84 12.07 3.17 24.53
C ARG A 84 10.90 3.46 23.59
N GLY A 85 9.70 3.05 23.96
CA GLY A 85 8.54 3.11 23.08
C GLY A 85 8.66 2.09 21.94
N ILE A 86 8.20 2.49 20.76
CA ILE A 86 8.30 1.71 19.53
C ILE A 86 9.59 2.07 18.81
N GLU A 87 10.35 1.05 18.42
CA GLU A 87 11.45 1.19 17.49
C GLU A 87 11.11 0.44 16.19
N LEU A 88 11.26 1.16 15.07
CA LEU A 88 11.17 0.60 13.72
C LEU A 88 12.54 0.76 13.07
N THR A 89 13.10 -0.34 12.59
CA THR A 89 14.34 -0.30 11.80
C THR A 89 14.03 -0.77 10.40
N PHE A 90 14.19 0.12 9.43
CA PHE A 90 14.06 -0.20 8.01
C PHE A 90 15.43 -0.60 7.45
N GLY A 91 15.45 -1.64 6.62
CA GLY A 91 16.66 -2.13 5.99
C GLY A 91 16.36 -2.83 4.67
N ILE A 92 17.33 -2.80 3.75
CA ILE A 92 17.20 -3.49 2.48
C ILE A 92 17.19 -5.00 2.73
N ARG A 93 16.19 -5.71 2.20
CA ARG A 93 16.20 -7.18 2.20
C ARG A 93 17.44 -7.66 1.44
N LYS A 94 18.40 -8.26 2.13
CA LYS A 94 19.45 -9.04 1.47
C LYS A 94 18.79 -10.28 0.88
N ILE A 95 18.48 -10.23 -0.40
CA ILE A 95 18.15 -11.43 -1.17
C ILE A 95 19.42 -12.30 -1.10
N LYS A 96 19.35 -13.43 -0.40
CA LYS A 96 20.41 -14.44 -0.52
C LYS A 96 20.31 -14.97 -1.94
N SER A 97 21.25 -14.58 -2.80
CA SER A 97 21.52 -15.30 -4.03
C SER A 97 21.88 -16.74 -3.66
N GLN A 98 21.00 -17.67 -3.99
CA GLN A 98 21.33 -19.10 -4.04
C GLN A 98 21.89 -19.41 -5.42
#